data_AF-A0A1M3NXR7-F1
#
_entry.id   AF-A0A1M3NXR7-F1
#
_cell.length_a   1.000
_cell.length_b   1.000
_cell.length_c   1.000
_cell.angle_alpha   90.00
_cell.angle_beta   90.00
_cell.angle_gamma   90.00
#
_symmetry.space_group_name_H-M   'P 1'
#
loop_
_entity.id
_entity.type
_entity.pdbx_description
1 polymer ?
#
loop_
_entity_poly.entity_id
_entity_poly.type
_entity_poly.pdbx_seq_one_letter_code
_entity_poly.pdbx_strand_id
1 'polypeptide(L)' 'MVRQTIDKAPSERCSLRVVGMSASAFRHQAQPGRNAALRRRIVELAQRHKRYGVGMIHLKLFGRRAASR' A
#
# COMPACT_ATOMS: atom_id res chain seq x y z
N MET A 1 23.27 -2.68 25.37
CA MET A 1 23.84 -3.98 24.96
C MET A 1 23.36 -4.33 23.56
N VAL A 2 24.12 -3.99 22.51
CA VAL A 2 23.79 -4.34 21.10
C VAL A 2 25.03 -4.98 20.47
N ARG A 3 25.41 -6.18 20.90
CA ARG A 3 26.55 -6.92 20.34
C ARG A 3 26.45 -8.43 20.58
N GLN A 4 25.41 -9.13 20.11
CA GLN A 4 25.38 -10.61 20.18
C GLN A 4 24.69 -11.34 19.01
N THR A 5 24.32 -10.70 17.90
CA THR A 5 23.49 -11.36 16.86
C THR A 5 24.04 -11.26 15.44
N ILE A 6 25.36 -11.38 15.25
CA ILE A 6 25.97 -11.48 13.91
C ILE A 6 26.17 -12.94 13.49
N ASP A 7 26.25 -13.89 14.43
CA ASP A 7 26.53 -15.31 14.13
C ASP A 7 25.34 -16.16 13.69
N LYS A 8 24.10 -15.68 13.87
CA LYS A 8 22.90 -16.40 13.44
C LYS A 8 22.01 -15.47 12.65
N ALA A 9 21.73 -15.83 11.39
CA ALA A 9 20.74 -15.14 10.58
C ALA A 9 19.43 -15.06 11.39
N PRO A 10 18.91 -13.85 11.67
CA PRO A 10 17.71 -13.70 12.47
C PRO A 10 16.53 -14.39 11.78
N SER A 11 15.75 -15.14 12.55
CA SER A 11 14.50 -15.72 12.03
C SER A 11 13.61 -14.62 11.48
N GLU A 12 12.86 -14.90 10.42
CA GLU A 12 12.01 -13.93 9.69
C GLU A 12 11.18 -13.04 10.63
N ARG A 13 10.61 -13.60 11.70
CA ARG A 13 9.85 -12.86 12.73
C ARG A 13 10.67 -11.80 13.48
N CYS A 14 11.93 -12.10 13.79
CA CYS A 14 12.83 -11.18 14.49
C CYS A 14 13.25 -10.04 13.56
N SER A 15 13.59 -10.35 12.31
CA SER A 15 13.93 -9.38 11.26
C SER A 15 12.78 -8.41 11.00
N LEU A 16 11.55 -8.93 10.90
CA LEU A 16 10.35 -8.12 10.71
C LEU A 16 10.07 -7.19 11.89
N ARG A 17 10.29 -7.65 13.12
CA ARG A 17 10.14 -6.81 14.32
C ARG A 17 11.19 -5.69 14.38
N VAL A 18 12.44 -5.97 13.99
CA VAL A 18 13.51 -4.97 13.94
C VAL A 18 13.22 -3.87 12.91
N VAL A 19 12.63 -4.23 11.76
CA VAL A 19 12.24 -3.28 10.71
C VAL A 19 10.86 -2.62 10.99
N GLY A 20 10.13 -3.07 12.01
CA GLY A 20 8.78 -2.59 12.30
C GLY A 20 7.74 -2.97 11.24
N MET A 21 7.98 -4.05 10.49
CA MET A 21 7.18 -4.45 9.35
C MET A 21 6.31 -5.68 9.69
N SER A 22 5.02 -5.64 9.37
CA SER A 22 4.14 -6.79 9.56
C SER A 22 4.43 -7.91 8.56
N ALA A 23 4.26 -9.17 8.97
CA ALA A 23 4.48 -10.34 8.11
C ALA A 23 3.60 -10.34 6.83
N SER A 24 2.41 -9.75 6.90
CA SER A 24 1.55 -9.55 5.72
C SER A 24 2.11 -8.53 4.73
N ALA A 25 2.76 -7.47 5.22
CA ALA A 25 3.41 -6.47 4.38
C ALA A 25 4.67 -7.05 3.72
N PHE A 26 5.43 -7.89 4.43
CA PHE A 26 6.58 -8.59 3.86
C PHE A 26 6.18 -9.60 2.78
N ARG A 27 5.06 -10.30 2.98
CA ARG A 27 4.46 -11.20 1.99
C ARG A 27 3.67 -10.49 0.90
N HIS A 28 3.54 -9.16 0.97
CA HIS A 28 2.84 -8.40 -0.04
C HIS A 28 3.69 -8.33 -1.31
N GLN A 29 3.51 -9.31 -2.18
CA GLN A 29 4.15 -9.32 -3.48
C GLN A 29 3.42 -8.30 -4.36
N ALA A 30 4.11 -7.23 -4.72
CA ALA A 30 3.58 -6.20 -5.60
C ALA A 30 3.17 -6.85 -6.93
N GLN A 31 1.88 -7.14 -7.11
CA GLN A 31 1.39 -7.79 -8.32
C GLN A 31 1.34 -6.74 -9.44
N PRO A 32 2.29 -6.75 -10.41
CA PRO A 32 2.38 -5.73 -11.41
C PRO A 32 1.30 -6.00 -12.47
N GLY A 33 0.10 -5.47 -12.23
CA GLY A 33 -0.98 -5.59 -13.21
C GLY A 33 -2.38 -5.50 -12.62
N ARG A 34 -2.58 -6.00 -11.39
CA ARG A 34 -3.92 -6.03 -10.79
C ARG A 34 -4.52 -4.63 -10.60
N ASN A 35 -3.66 -3.62 -10.43
CA ASN A 35 -4.06 -2.23 -10.21
C ASN A 35 -3.71 -1.30 -11.40
N ALA A 36 -3.26 -1.83 -12.55
CA ALA A 36 -2.84 -0.97 -13.66
C ALA A 36 -3.99 -0.12 -14.21
N ALA A 37 -5.17 -0.72 -14.39
CA ALA A 37 -6.38 0.00 -14.79
C ALA A 37 -6.84 1.02 -13.74
N LEU A 38 -6.69 0.68 -12.45
CA LEU A 38 -7.03 1.57 -11.34
C LEU A 38 -6.08 2.77 -11.27
N ARG A 39 -4.77 2.53 -11.44
CA ARG A 39 -3.75 3.58 -11.48
C ARG A 39 -3.98 4.53 -12.65
N ARG A 40 -4.31 4.02 -13.85
CA ARG A 40 -4.67 4.85 -15.01
C ARG A 40 -5.86 5.76 -14.70
N ARG A 41 -6.94 5.22 -14.13
CA ARG A 41 -8.11 6.01 -13.72
C ARG A 41 -7.77 7.07 -12.67
N ILE A 42 -6.92 6.77 -11.69
CA ILE A 42 -6.48 7.74 -10.67
C ILE A 42 -5.69 8.88 -11.32
N VAL A 43 -4.76 8.55 -12.24
CA VAL A 43 -3.93 9.56 -12.93
C VAL A 43 -4.79 10.44 -13.83
N GLU A 44 -5.70 9.87 -14.62
CA GLU A 44 -6.64 10.63 -15.45
C GLU A 44 -7.51 11.56 -14.59
N LEU A 45 -7.99 11.09 -13.45
CA LEU A 45 -8.83 11.88 -12.56
C LEU A 45 -8.05 13.02 -11.90
N ALA A 46 -6.82 12.76 -11.48
CA ALA A 46 -5.91 13.76 -10.91
C ALA A 46 -5.53 14.83 -11.94
N GLN A 47 -5.27 14.43 -13.19
CA GLN A 47 -4.97 15.35 -14.29
C GLN A 47 -6.19 16.21 -14.65
N ARG A 48 -7.39 15.63 -14.69
CA ARG A 48 -8.64 16.33 -14.99
C ARG A 48 -9.07 17.28 -13.88
N HIS A 49 -8.75 16.96 -12.62
CA HIS A 49 -9.15 17.75 -11.46
C HIS A 49 -7.93 18.08 -10.57
N LYS A 50 -7.10 19.02 -11.02
CA LYS A 50 -5.86 19.44 -10.31
C LYS A 50 -6.07 19.96 -8.88
N ARG A 51 -7.28 20.38 -8.51
CA ARG A 51 -7.62 20.85 -7.15
C ARG A 51 -8.13 19.73 -6.24
N TYR A 52 -8.25 18.50 -6.73
CA TYR A 52 -8.80 17.39 -5.97
C TYR A 52 -7.68 16.68 -5.21
N GLY A 53 -7.71 16.79 -3.88
CA GLY A 53 -6.85 15.99 -3.02
C GLY A 53 -7.21 14.50 -3.07
N VAL A 54 -6.34 13.66 -2.52
CA VAL A 54 -6.48 12.19 -2.49
C VAL A 54 -7.85 11.74 -1.98
N GLY A 55 -8.41 12.41 -0.97
CA GLY A 55 -9.75 12.11 -0.45
C GLY A 55 -10.87 12.31 -1.48
N MET A 56 -10.80 13.37 -2.30
CA MET A 56 -11.82 13.65 -3.32
C MET A 56 -11.70 12.68 -4.52
N ILE A 57 -10.48 12.31 -4.88
CA ILE A 57 -10.22 11.27 -5.89
C ILE A 57 -10.79 9.93 -5.41
N HIS A 58 -10.57 9.56 -4.15
CA HIS A 58 -11.14 8.37 -3.53
C HIS A 58 -12.68 8.40 -3.53
N LEU A 59 -13.29 9.51 -3.13
CA LEU A 59 -14.75 9.68 -3.17
C LEU A 59 -15.32 9.58 -4.58
N LYS A 60 -14.61 10.06 -5.60
CA LYS A 60 -15.08 9.96 -6.99
C LYS A 60 -14.93 8.55 -7.57
N LEU A 61 -13.98 7.78 -7.04
CA LEU A 61 -13.72 6.41 -7.44
C LEU A 61 -14.66 5.40 -6.76
N PHE A 62 -15.06 5.65 -5.50
CA PHE A 62 -15.86 4.72 -4.68
C PHE A 62 -17.23 5.25 -4.24
N GLY A 63 -17.48 6.55 -4.33
CA GLY A 63 -18.71 7.20 -3.84
C GLY A 63 -19.99 6.79 -4.58
N ARG A 64 -19.87 6.13 -5.74
CA ARG A 64 -21.04 5.54 -6.43
C ARG A 64 -21.58 4.27 -5.74
N ARG A 65 -20.83 3.66 -4.81
CA ARG A 65 -21.32 2.50 -4.03
C ARG A 65 -22.22 2.87 -2.85
N ALA A 66 -22.34 4.16 -2.51
CA ALA A 66 -23.18 4.61 -1.39
C ALA A 66 -24.65 4.84 -1.76
N ALA A 67 -25.05 4.72 -3.03
CA ALA A 67 -26.42 4.96 -3.50
C ALA A 67 -27.22 3.66 -3.73
N SER A 68 -26.72 2.51 -3.28
CA SER A 68 -27.42 1.22 -3.33
C SER A 68 -27.51 0.64 -1.93
N ARG A 69 -28.28 1.29 -1.08
CA ARG A 69 -28.85 0.69 0.13
C ARG A 69 -30.19 1.33 0.43
#